data_AF-A0A1Y1W974-F1
#
_entry.id   AF-A0A1Y1W974-F1
#
_cell.length_a   1.000
_cell.length_b   1.000
_cell.length_c   1.000
_cell.angle_alpha   90.00
_cell.angle_beta   90.00
_cell.angle_gamma   90.00
#
_symmetry.space_group_name_H-M   'P 1'
#
loop_
_entity.id
_entity.type
_entity.pdbx_description
1 polymer ?
#
loop_
_entity_poly.entity_id
_entity_poly.type
_entity_poly.pdbx_seq_one_letter_code
_entity_poly.pdbx_strand_id
1 'polypeptide(L)'
;MPDEAFDFIEILISEDYPYFTECNISITPFENIYGTRCKSVTQSSKKDLCNSVLSLIGTYPYYYIYNNVTNIIYLTHIKIDDYTRGMTVNNNSLINTSIFNDEFKDKIFICDEEANFDNSKITYYDKYKIEVPINNKNNKIVLKSMTDMIGNTIEQTQEEICSIYEETMKQAKPVQFPYGNFNELIQLQENAPIPLLFAHLYYKHNDTEEGSFEAIINECCDIIDDSLKPFCTNVLNKKISFGKCISSTQQLPIIYENCIITNDTNLYPEYITGFICSYSVKNDLIVSIYNTNSITKMDYKDTGYFMYLILPIIQFILLILWSFTQSGTEIKNIYIKNVGSYPYTSKKTFVASIISVIQLISCYVAITYQIENTDIELFMLIINASFSLIINLIFIDFKLVIKGIIAKISKIFHRGLINNNIVVYTHVNDSMNSNTFISLN
;
A
#
# COMPACT_ATOMS: atom_id res chain seq x y z
N MET A 1 -35.18 5.73 28.02
CA MET A 1 -34.00 5.01 27.50
C MET A 1 -34.33 3.69 26.79
N PRO A 2 -35.45 2.96 27.03
CA PRO A 2 -35.90 1.94 26.07
C PRO A 2 -36.26 2.56 24.71
N ASP A 3 -36.82 3.77 24.73
CA ASP A 3 -37.33 4.44 23.53
C ASP A 3 -36.24 4.80 22.51
N GLU A 4 -35.03 5.16 22.93
CA GLU A 4 -33.92 5.51 22.01
C GLU A 4 -33.44 4.30 21.20
N ALA A 5 -33.49 3.10 21.76
CA ALA A 5 -33.15 1.87 21.04
C ALA A 5 -34.24 1.50 20.02
N PHE A 6 -35.51 1.76 20.34
CA PHE A 6 -36.61 1.60 19.40
C PHE A 6 -36.60 2.66 18.31
N ASP A 7 -36.19 3.90 18.60
CA ASP A 7 -35.98 4.94 17.58
C ASP A 7 -34.84 4.55 16.63
N PHE A 8 -33.77 3.94 17.15
CA PHE A 8 -32.67 3.45 16.31
C PHE A 8 -33.09 2.27 15.45
N ILE A 9 -33.85 1.33 16.00
CA ILE A 9 -34.44 0.23 15.23
C ILE A 9 -35.41 0.82 14.19
N GLU A 10 -36.27 1.76 14.55
CA GLU A 10 -37.20 2.45 13.65
C GLU A 10 -36.47 3.14 12.50
N ILE A 11 -35.32 3.78 12.74
CA ILE A 11 -34.46 4.32 11.69
C ILE A 11 -33.91 3.21 10.77
N LEU A 12 -33.57 2.03 11.32
CA LEU A 12 -33.07 0.89 10.54
C LEU A 12 -34.15 0.18 9.70
N ILE A 13 -35.42 0.21 10.11
CA ILE A 13 -36.56 -0.37 9.38
C ILE A 13 -37.42 0.66 8.64
N SER A 14 -37.21 1.95 8.86
CA SER A 14 -38.02 3.01 8.25
C SER A 14 -37.78 3.07 6.75
N GLU A 15 -38.88 3.07 6.00
CA GLU A 15 -38.86 3.15 4.54
C GLU A 15 -38.38 4.52 4.03
N ASP A 16 -38.39 5.54 4.89
CA ASP A 16 -38.02 6.92 4.57
C ASP A 16 -36.49 7.12 4.45
N TYR A 17 -35.67 6.18 4.95
CA TYR A 17 -34.21 6.27 4.90
C TYR A 17 -33.61 5.37 3.81
N PRO A 18 -33.15 5.94 2.67
CA PRO A 18 -32.86 5.21 1.44
C PRO A 18 -31.78 4.14 1.56
N TYR A 19 -30.86 4.27 2.53
CA TYR A 19 -29.76 3.32 2.68
C TYR A 19 -30.23 1.92 3.09
N PHE A 20 -31.27 1.84 3.94
CA PHE A 20 -31.85 0.56 4.34
C PHE A 20 -32.99 0.14 3.41
N THR A 21 -33.82 1.04 2.90
CA THR A 21 -34.87 0.67 1.94
C THR A 21 -34.33 0.12 0.61
N GLU A 22 -33.13 0.51 0.19
CA GLU A 22 -32.47 -0.05 -1.01
C GLU A 22 -31.77 -1.40 -0.72
N CYS A 23 -31.23 -1.61 0.48
CA CYS A 23 -30.54 -2.86 0.88
C CYS A 23 -31.47 -3.94 1.47
N ASN A 24 -32.59 -3.56 2.10
CA ASN A 24 -33.49 -4.44 2.85
C ASN A 24 -34.56 -5.10 1.95
N ILE A 25 -34.59 -4.73 0.66
CA ILE A 25 -35.06 -5.60 -0.43
C ILE A 25 -33.96 -6.65 -0.66
N SER A 26 -33.73 -7.45 0.37
CA SER A 26 -32.86 -8.60 0.30
C SER A 26 -33.44 -9.51 -0.77
N ILE A 27 -32.84 -9.43 -1.95
CA ILE A 27 -32.94 -10.41 -3.02
C ILE A 27 -32.53 -11.72 -2.36
N THR A 28 -33.51 -12.51 -1.94
CA THR A 28 -33.26 -13.94 -1.97
C THR A 28 -33.06 -14.28 -3.45
N PRO A 29 -32.13 -15.19 -3.81
CA PRO A 29 -31.93 -15.64 -5.20
C PRO A 29 -33.21 -16.19 -5.88
N PHE A 30 -34.33 -16.21 -5.16
CA PHE A 30 -35.62 -16.76 -5.53
C PHE A 30 -36.64 -15.68 -5.94
N GLU A 31 -36.45 -14.42 -5.57
CA GLU A 31 -37.42 -13.35 -5.83
C GLU A 31 -36.77 -12.24 -6.67
N ASN A 32 -37.02 -12.28 -7.99
CA ASN A 32 -36.65 -11.23 -8.96
C ASN A 32 -37.43 -9.93 -8.69
N ILE A 33 -37.18 -9.27 -7.56
CA ILE A 33 -37.82 -8.01 -7.20
C ILE A 33 -36.80 -6.89 -7.41
N TYR A 34 -37.09 -5.99 -8.34
CA TYR A 34 -36.26 -4.82 -8.61
C TYR A 34 -36.29 -3.84 -7.43
N GLY A 35 -35.18 -3.14 -7.22
CA GLY A 35 -35.10 -2.06 -6.23
C GLY A 35 -36.18 -1.01 -6.45
N THR A 36 -36.70 -0.37 -5.40
CA THR A 36 -37.79 0.63 -5.51
C THR A 36 -37.48 1.74 -6.52
N ARG A 37 -36.22 2.16 -6.62
CA ARG A 37 -35.72 3.12 -7.61
C ARG A 37 -35.75 2.62 -9.06
N CYS A 38 -35.79 1.31 -9.26
CA CYS A 38 -35.86 0.62 -10.55
C CYS A 38 -37.23 -0.04 -10.82
N LYS A 39 -38.15 -0.06 -9.83
CA LYS A 39 -39.52 -0.57 -10.00
C LYS A 39 -40.34 0.21 -11.02
N SER A 40 -40.04 1.50 -11.22
CA SER A 40 -40.75 2.37 -12.17
C SER A 40 -40.13 2.40 -13.57
N VAL A 41 -39.03 1.69 -13.81
CA VAL A 41 -38.55 1.45 -15.18
C VAL A 41 -39.45 0.36 -15.76
N THR A 42 -40.68 0.73 -16.09
CA THR A 42 -41.54 -0.06 -16.97
C THR A 42 -40.70 -0.49 -18.16
N GLN A 43 -40.76 -1.77 -18.55
CA GLN A 43 -40.13 -2.27 -19.76
C GLN A 43 -40.62 -1.42 -20.95
N SER A 44 -39.85 -0.39 -21.29
CA SER A 44 -40.12 0.47 -22.42
C SER A 44 -40.18 -0.41 -23.66
N SER A 45 -41.24 -0.29 -24.45
CA SER A 45 -41.38 -1.07 -25.66
C SER A 45 -40.24 -0.75 -26.63
N LYS A 46 -39.88 -1.66 -27.56
CA LYS A 46 -38.80 -1.35 -28.51
C LYS A 46 -39.16 -0.14 -29.36
N LYS A 47 -40.46 0.07 -29.61
CA LYS A 47 -40.96 1.26 -30.26
C LYS A 47 -40.66 2.54 -29.46
N ASP A 48 -40.90 2.54 -28.15
CA ASP A 48 -40.65 3.71 -27.29
C ASP A 48 -39.14 4.02 -27.19
N LEU A 49 -38.32 2.97 -27.10
CA LEU A 49 -36.86 3.10 -27.11
C LEU A 49 -36.33 3.57 -28.47
N CYS A 50 -36.92 3.13 -29.57
CA CYS A 50 -36.58 3.65 -30.90
C CYS A 50 -36.95 5.14 -31.02
N ASN A 51 -38.13 5.52 -30.54
CA ASN A 51 -38.57 6.91 -30.50
C ASN A 51 -37.63 7.81 -29.68
N SER A 52 -37.07 7.29 -28.58
CA SER A 52 -36.13 8.04 -27.73
C SER A 52 -34.79 8.30 -28.44
N VAL A 53 -34.28 7.32 -29.20
CA VAL A 53 -33.06 7.48 -30.02
C VAL A 53 -33.24 8.55 -31.09
N LEU A 54 -34.45 8.69 -31.65
CA LEU A 54 -34.80 9.67 -32.69
C LEU A 54 -35.46 10.94 -32.13
N SER A 55 -35.30 11.22 -30.83
CA SER A 55 -35.99 12.33 -30.15
C SER A 55 -35.57 13.72 -30.67
N LEU A 56 -34.29 13.88 -31.00
CA LEU A 56 -33.72 15.12 -31.53
C LEU A 56 -34.04 15.26 -33.02
N ILE A 57 -34.66 16.37 -33.40
CA ILE A 57 -34.98 16.71 -34.79
C ILE A 57 -33.73 17.31 -35.46
N GLY A 58 -33.32 16.74 -36.59
CA GLY A 58 -32.13 17.18 -37.32
C GLY A 58 -31.53 16.08 -38.17
N THR A 59 -30.42 16.36 -38.84
CA THR A 59 -29.66 15.36 -39.59
C THR A 59 -28.42 14.95 -38.80
N TYR A 60 -28.30 13.67 -38.50
CA TYR A 60 -27.22 13.12 -37.67
C TYR A 60 -26.42 12.05 -38.42
N PRO A 61 -25.10 11.96 -38.21
CA PRO A 61 -24.28 10.92 -38.78
C PRO A 61 -24.42 9.60 -38.02
N TYR A 62 -24.61 8.53 -38.79
CA TYR A 62 -24.64 7.15 -38.34
C TYR A 62 -23.58 6.35 -39.09
N TYR A 63 -23.01 5.32 -38.45
CA TYR A 63 -22.11 4.39 -39.11
C TYR A 63 -22.61 2.96 -39.02
N TYR A 64 -22.20 2.15 -40.00
CA TYR A 64 -22.46 0.72 -40.01
C TYR A 64 -21.31 -0.02 -40.68
N ILE A 65 -21.14 -1.29 -40.32
CA ILE A 65 -20.08 -2.15 -40.86
C ILE A 65 -20.73 -3.12 -41.83
N TYR A 66 -20.28 -3.11 -43.09
CA TYR A 66 -20.72 -4.06 -44.11
C TYR A 66 -19.51 -4.52 -44.91
N ASN A 67 -19.35 -5.83 -45.07
CA ASN A 67 -18.17 -6.45 -45.70
C ASN A 67 -16.83 -5.92 -45.13
N ASN A 68 -16.76 -5.76 -43.80
CA ASN A 68 -15.61 -5.19 -43.07
C ASN A 68 -15.25 -3.74 -43.44
N VAL A 69 -16.09 -3.03 -44.18
CA VAL A 69 -15.93 -1.60 -44.47
C VAL A 69 -16.89 -0.81 -43.59
N THR A 70 -16.35 0.19 -42.90
CA THR A 70 -17.16 1.15 -42.13
C THR A 70 -17.71 2.18 -43.10
N ASN A 71 -19.02 2.28 -43.17
CA ASN A 71 -19.74 3.23 -44.02
C ASN A 71 -20.47 4.24 -43.14
N ILE A 72 -20.57 5.49 -43.61
CA ILE A 72 -21.24 6.58 -42.90
C ILE A 72 -22.48 6.99 -43.71
N ILE A 73 -23.60 7.12 -43.02
CA ILE A 73 -24.88 7.58 -43.57
C ILE A 73 -25.42 8.70 -42.69
N TYR A 74 -26.09 9.67 -43.30
CA TYR A 74 -26.72 10.76 -42.57
C TYR A 74 -28.24 10.55 -42.58
N LEU A 75 -28.80 10.46 -41.38
CA LEU A 75 -30.23 10.24 -41.17
C LEU A 75 -30.86 11.52 -40.66
N THR A 76 -31.94 11.95 -41.31
CA THR A 76 -32.75 13.07 -40.87
C THR A 76 -33.89 12.56 -40.00
N HIS A 77 -33.85 12.87 -38.72
CA HIS A 77 -34.87 12.52 -37.75
C HIS A 77 -36.07 13.45 -37.93
N ILE A 78 -37.25 12.85 -38.03
CA ILE A 78 -38.50 13.57 -38.23
C ILE A 78 -39.53 13.19 -37.16
N LYS A 79 -40.35 14.18 -36.80
CA LYS A 79 -41.54 13.97 -35.98
C LYS A 79 -42.72 13.72 -36.93
N ILE A 80 -43.40 12.57 -36.79
CA ILE A 80 -44.56 12.23 -37.61
C ILE A 80 -45.83 12.67 -36.91
N ASP A 81 -45.97 12.31 -35.63
CA ASP A 81 -47.01 12.81 -34.73
C ASP A 81 -46.42 13.02 -33.31
N ASP A 82 -47.28 13.25 -32.31
CA ASP A 82 -46.84 13.50 -30.94
C ASP A 82 -46.13 12.32 -30.26
N TYR A 83 -46.35 11.09 -30.72
CA TYR A 83 -45.86 9.87 -30.09
C TYR A 83 -44.95 9.03 -31.00
N THR A 84 -44.88 9.34 -32.29
CA THR A 84 -44.10 8.58 -33.28
C THR A 84 -43.03 9.43 -33.93
N ARG A 85 -41.83 8.87 -33.91
CA ARG A 85 -40.66 9.40 -34.59
C ARG A 85 -40.31 8.49 -35.76
N GLY A 86 -39.64 9.09 -36.73
CA GLY A 86 -39.14 8.39 -37.88
C GLY A 86 -37.86 9.02 -38.39
N MET A 87 -37.35 8.46 -39.48
CA MET A 87 -36.17 8.95 -40.14
C MET A 87 -36.28 8.85 -41.65
N THR A 88 -35.50 9.69 -42.33
CA THR A 88 -35.28 9.66 -43.78
C THR A 88 -33.79 9.74 -44.05
N VAL A 89 -33.35 9.22 -45.19
CA VAL A 89 -31.93 9.33 -45.58
C VAL A 89 -31.71 10.65 -46.30
N ASN A 90 -30.68 11.39 -45.89
CA ASN A 90 -30.32 12.62 -46.60
C ASN A 90 -29.56 12.30 -47.90
N ASN A 91 -30.24 12.56 -49.04
CA ASN A 91 -29.74 12.29 -50.39
C ASN A 91 -28.45 13.05 -50.75
N ASN A 92 -28.19 14.20 -50.16
CA ASN A 92 -27.07 15.05 -50.55
C ASN A 92 -25.72 14.62 -49.96
N SER A 93 -25.74 13.68 -49.02
CA SER A 93 -24.57 13.29 -48.21
C SER A 93 -24.16 11.82 -48.36
N LEU A 94 -24.79 11.07 -49.28
CA LEU A 94 -24.49 9.66 -49.52
C LEU A 94 -23.19 9.49 -50.31
N ILE A 95 -22.10 9.30 -49.58
CA ILE A 95 -20.82 8.90 -50.15
C ILE A 95 -20.79 7.36 -50.20
N ASN A 96 -20.93 6.78 -51.41
CA ASN A 96 -20.47 5.43 -51.78
C ASN A 96 -21.20 4.15 -51.28
N THR A 97 -22.44 4.18 -50.82
CA THR A 97 -23.07 2.95 -50.31
C THR A 97 -23.96 2.26 -51.34
N SER A 98 -23.47 1.19 -51.97
CA SER A 98 -24.22 0.32 -52.91
C SER A 98 -25.40 -0.45 -52.30
N ILE A 99 -25.59 -0.35 -50.99
CA ILE A 99 -26.57 -1.11 -50.20
C ILE A 99 -27.92 -0.37 -50.14
N PHE A 100 -27.90 0.96 -50.18
CA PHE A 100 -29.10 1.78 -50.15
C PHE A 100 -29.49 2.15 -51.58
N ASN A 101 -30.31 1.29 -52.18
CA ASN A 101 -30.89 1.51 -53.50
C ASN A 101 -31.77 2.77 -53.52
N ASP A 102 -32.11 3.25 -54.72
CA ASP A 102 -32.99 4.42 -54.88
C ASP A 102 -34.35 4.25 -54.17
N GLU A 103 -34.85 3.01 -54.05
CA GLU A 103 -36.07 2.70 -53.28
C GLU A 103 -35.99 3.00 -51.78
N PHE A 104 -34.77 3.05 -51.21
CA PHE A 104 -34.55 3.40 -49.80
C PHE A 104 -34.52 4.91 -49.56
N LYS A 105 -34.17 5.69 -50.60
CA LYS A 105 -33.91 7.14 -50.49
C LYS A 105 -35.16 7.97 -50.26
N ASP A 106 -36.29 7.54 -50.81
CA ASP A 106 -37.54 8.31 -50.76
C ASP A 106 -38.53 7.80 -49.71
N LYS A 107 -38.12 6.81 -48.90
CA LYS A 107 -38.97 6.21 -47.86
C LYS A 107 -38.76 6.89 -46.50
N ILE A 108 -39.89 7.13 -45.83
CA ILE A 108 -39.94 7.51 -44.42
C ILE A 108 -40.03 6.23 -43.60
N PHE A 109 -39.05 6.01 -42.73
CA PHE A 109 -39.05 4.87 -41.81
C PHE A 109 -39.58 5.29 -40.43
N ILE A 110 -40.47 4.49 -39.85
CA ILE A 110 -41.13 4.76 -38.55
C ILE A 110 -40.70 3.73 -37.52
N CYS A 111 -40.53 4.15 -36.26
CA CYS A 111 -40.25 3.25 -35.15
C CYS A 111 -41.41 2.28 -34.86
N ASP A 112 -41.08 1.00 -34.72
CA ASP A 112 -42.00 -0.07 -34.33
C ASP A 112 -41.25 -1.20 -33.56
N GLU A 113 -41.98 -2.22 -33.12
CA GLU A 113 -41.40 -3.36 -32.40
C GLU A 113 -40.42 -4.18 -33.25
N GLU A 114 -40.67 -4.28 -34.56
CA GLU A 114 -39.86 -5.07 -35.49
C GLU A 114 -39.53 -4.30 -36.77
N ALA A 115 -38.29 -4.41 -37.23
CA ALA A 115 -37.85 -3.84 -38.51
C ALA A 115 -38.46 -4.60 -39.70
N ASN A 116 -39.10 -3.87 -40.62
CA ASN A 116 -39.75 -4.41 -41.82
C ASN A 116 -39.65 -3.41 -42.99
N PHE A 117 -39.05 -3.82 -44.12
CA PHE A 117 -38.81 -2.93 -45.26
C PHE A 117 -40.10 -2.52 -45.98
N ASP A 118 -41.03 -3.45 -46.20
CA ASP A 118 -42.25 -3.21 -46.97
C ASP A 118 -43.14 -2.18 -46.26
N ASN A 119 -43.21 -2.29 -44.94
CA ASN A 119 -43.96 -1.38 -44.09
C ASN A 119 -43.18 -0.13 -43.67
N SER A 120 -41.93 0.03 -44.13
CA SER A 120 -41.02 1.12 -43.74
C SER A 120 -40.90 1.26 -42.21
N LYS A 121 -40.67 0.14 -41.53
CA LYS A 121 -40.54 0.07 -40.06
C LYS A 121 -39.10 -0.21 -39.65
N ILE A 122 -38.65 0.46 -38.59
CA ILE A 122 -37.35 0.27 -37.94
C ILE A 122 -37.58 -0.04 -36.48
N THR A 123 -36.61 -0.68 -35.83
CA THR A 123 -36.73 -1.04 -34.41
C THR A 123 -35.47 -0.68 -33.64
N TYR A 124 -35.62 -0.59 -32.32
CA TYR A 124 -34.52 -0.41 -31.39
C TYR A 124 -33.64 -1.67 -31.34
N TYR A 125 -32.33 -1.48 -31.43
CA TYR A 125 -31.36 -2.56 -31.26
C TYR A 125 -30.66 -2.44 -29.90
N ASP A 126 -30.14 -1.26 -29.57
CA ASP A 126 -29.36 -0.99 -28.35
C ASP A 126 -29.21 0.53 -28.16
N LYS A 127 -28.57 0.97 -27.06
CA LYS A 127 -28.31 2.39 -26.80
C LYS A 127 -27.56 3.00 -27.98
N TYR A 128 -28.17 4.04 -28.58
CA TYR A 128 -27.67 4.71 -29.79
C TYR A 128 -27.63 3.85 -31.06
N LYS A 129 -28.26 2.67 -31.08
CA LYS A 129 -28.29 1.75 -32.23
C LYS A 129 -29.71 1.45 -32.66
N ILE A 130 -29.96 1.54 -33.97
CA ILE A 130 -31.23 1.19 -34.59
C ILE A 130 -31.03 0.08 -35.60
N GLU A 131 -31.98 -0.84 -35.66
CA GLU A 131 -32.04 -1.90 -36.66
C GLU A 131 -32.89 -1.44 -37.84
N VAL A 132 -32.28 -1.47 -39.03
CA VAL A 132 -32.86 -0.91 -40.25
C VAL A 132 -32.93 -1.99 -41.32
N PRO A 133 -34.10 -2.22 -41.93
CA PRO A 133 -34.24 -3.20 -42.98
C PRO A 133 -33.75 -2.62 -44.31
N ILE A 134 -32.93 -3.37 -45.06
CA ILE A 134 -32.33 -2.91 -46.33
C ILE A 134 -33.19 -3.27 -47.54
N ASN A 135 -33.85 -4.43 -47.50
CA ASN A 135 -34.60 -4.95 -48.63
C ASN A 135 -35.75 -5.85 -48.16
N ASN A 136 -36.62 -6.23 -49.10
CA ASN A 136 -37.77 -7.11 -48.87
C ASN A 136 -37.38 -8.55 -48.51
N LYS A 137 -36.09 -8.91 -48.57
CA LYS A 137 -35.59 -10.24 -48.17
C LYS A 137 -35.25 -10.33 -46.68
N ASN A 138 -35.74 -9.39 -45.87
CA ASN A 138 -35.48 -9.28 -44.44
C ASN A 138 -33.99 -9.13 -44.06
N ASN A 139 -33.15 -8.64 -44.99
CA ASN A 139 -31.79 -8.28 -44.61
C ASN A 139 -31.85 -7.01 -43.76
N LYS A 140 -31.20 -7.05 -42.59
CA LYS A 140 -31.15 -5.94 -41.64
C LYS A 140 -29.73 -5.49 -41.41
N ILE A 141 -29.54 -4.22 -41.12
CA ILE A 141 -28.28 -3.65 -40.63
C ILE A 141 -28.52 -2.90 -39.34
N VAL A 142 -27.48 -2.85 -38.52
CA VAL A 142 -27.45 -2.05 -37.31
C VAL A 142 -26.73 -0.75 -37.61
N LEU A 143 -27.45 0.35 -37.57
CA LEU A 143 -26.89 1.69 -37.66
C LEU A 143 -26.56 2.18 -36.25
N LYS A 144 -25.34 2.69 -36.07
CA LYS A 144 -24.84 3.22 -34.80
C LYS A 144 -24.71 4.73 -34.92
N SER A 145 -25.41 5.48 -34.05
CA SER A 145 -25.33 6.94 -34.03
C SER A 145 -23.94 7.37 -33.60
N MET A 146 -23.28 8.25 -34.35
CA MET A 146 -21.98 8.83 -33.96
C MET A 146 -22.10 9.83 -32.79
N THR A 147 -23.31 10.08 -32.29
CA THR A 147 -23.49 10.80 -31.01
C THR A 147 -22.88 10.05 -29.84
N ASP A 148 -22.62 8.74 -29.97
CA ASP A 148 -21.87 7.94 -28.99
C ASP A 148 -20.41 8.41 -28.83
N MET A 149 -19.82 8.99 -29.88
CA MET A 149 -18.43 9.45 -29.92
C MET A 149 -18.25 10.92 -29.51
N ILE A 150 -19.30 11.74 -29.61
CA ILE A 150 -19.24 13.16 -29.22
C ILE A 150 -19.49 13.24 -27.71
N GLY A 151 -18.42 13.00 -26.96
CA GLY A 151 -18.40 13.08 -25.52
C GLY A 151 -18.86 14.45 -25.02
N ASN A 152 -20.06 14.50 -24.47
CA ASN A 152 -20.43 15.43 -23.42
C ASN A 152 -20.91 14.57 -22.26
N THR A 153 -20.32 14.80 -21.08
CA THR A 153 -20.74 14.28 -19.76
C THR A 153 -22.19 13.80 -19.74
N ILE A 154 -22.40 12.52 -20.05
CA ILE A 154 -23.71 11.90 -19.96
C ILE A 154 -23.89 11.67 -18.47
N GLU A 155 -24.70 12.52 -17.82
CA GLU A 155 -25.30 12.14 -16.55
C GLU A 155 -25.88 10.74 -16.76
N GLN A 156 -25.40 9.77 -15.98
CA GLN A 156 -25.82 8.38 -16.10
C GLN A 156 -27.34 8.35 -16.08
N THR A 157 -27.94 7.77 -17.12
CA THR A 157 -29.40 7.69 -17.16
C THR A 157 -29.87 6.79 -16.01
N GLN A 158 -31.08 7.01 -15.51
CA GLN A 158 -31.64 6.18 -14.45
C GLN A 158 -31.67 4.69 -14.85
N GLU A 159 -31.78 4.39 -16.15
CA GLU A 159 -31.66 3.03 -16.70
C GLU A 159 -30.24 2.46 -16.57
N GLU A 160 -29.19 3.25 -16.83
CA GLU A 160 -27.80 2.82 -16.65
C GLU A 160 -27.46 2.57 -15.19
N ILE A 161 -27.97 3.43 -14.29
CA ILE A 161 -27.84 3.25 -12.85
C ILE A 161 -28.52 1.93 -12.45
N CYS A 162 -29.72 1.68 -12.96
CA CYS A 162 -30.45 0.43 -12.69
C CYS A 162 -29.76 -0.80 -13.28
N SER A 163 -29.16 -0.72 -14.47
CA SER A 163 -28.44 -1.86 -15.06
C SER A 163 -27.16 -2.19 -14.29
N ILE A 164 -26.41 -1.16 -13.87
CA ILE A 164 -25.22 -1.35 -13.02
C ILE A 164 -25.65 -1.96 -11.69
N TYR A 165 -26.73 -1.45 -11.09
CA TYR A 165 -27.26 -1.97 -9.83
C TYR A 165 -27.68 -3.44 -9.97
N GLU A 166 -28.42 -3.80 -11.02
CA GLU A 166 -28.88 -5.16 -11.27
C GLU A 166 -27.70 -6.12 -11.53
N GLU A 167 -26.72 -5.71 -12.34
CA GLU A 167 -25.53 -6.52 -12.60
C GLU A 167 -24.68 -6.71 -11.33
N THR A 168 -24.48 -5.64 -10.55
CA THR A 168 -23.77 -5.70 -9.28
C THR A 168 -24.49 -6.60 -8.29
N MET A 169 -25.82 -6.54 -8.20
CA MET A 169 -26.61 -7.41 -7.33
C MET A 169 -26.64 -8.86 -7.79
N LYS A 170 -26.64 -9.14 -9.10
CA LYS A 170 -26.49 -10.52 -9.63
C LYS A 170 -25.14 -11.13 -9.27
N GLN A 171 -24.09 -10.31 -9.24
CA GLN A 171 -22.74 -10.72 -8.85
C GLN A 171 -22.58 -10.82 -7.34
N ALA A 172 -23.19 -9.90 -6.59
CA ALA A 172 -23.19 -9.89 -5.14
C ALA A 172 -24.10 -11.01 -4.62
N LYS A 173 -23.52 -12.19 -4.37
CA LYS A 173 -24.22 -13.21 -3.59
C LYS A 173 -24.47 -12.64 -2.20
N PRO A 174 -25.72 -12.61 -1.70
CA PRO A 174 -25.95 -12.25 -0.32
C PRO A 174 -25.11 -13.18 0.55
N VAL A 175 -24.42 -12.61 1.53
CA VAL A 175 -23.67 -13.36 2.52
C VAL A 175 -24.70 -14.08 3.39
N GLN A 176 -25.11 -15.27 2.96
CA GLN A 176 -26.14 -16.05 3.64
C GLN A 176 -25.56 -16.60 4.95
N PHE A 177 -26.22 -16.35 6.07
CA PHE A 177 -25.91 -17.03 7.31
C PHE A 177 -26.28 -18.51 7.18
N PRO A 178 -25.43 -19.46 7.59
CA PRO A 178 -24.12 -19.27 8.24
C PRO A 178 -23.03 -18.79 7.29
N TYR A 179 -22.18 -17.87 7.76
CA TYR A 179 -21.09 -17.23 7.01
C TYR A 179 -19.90 -18.15 6.71
N GLY A 180 -20.01 -19.45 6.94
CA GLY A 180 -18.91 -20.43 6.87
C GLY A 180 -18.22 -20.58 5.51
N ASN A 181 -18.70 -19.91 4.45
CA ASN A 181 -18.04 -19.84 3.16
C ASN A 181 -17.05 -18.67 3.03
N PHE A 182 -17.05 -17.73 3.98
CA PHE A 182 -16.14 -16.58 4.01
C PHE A 182 -15.24 -16.71 5.23
N ASN A 183 -13.98 -17.07 5.01
CA ASN A 183 -13.01 -17.29 6.09
C ASN A 183 -12.83 -16.04 6.97
N GLU A 184 -13.01 -14.86 6.37
CA GLU A 184 -12.94 -13.56 7.03
C GLU A 184 -14.11 -13.31 8.01
N LEU A 185 -15.23 -14.03 7.85
CA LEU A 185 -16.44 -13.87 8.67
C LEU A 185 -16.67 -15.03 9.64
N ILE A 186 -15.79 -16.05 9.63
CA ILE A 186 -15.88 -17.18 10.57
C ILE A 186 -15.83 -16.68 12.01
N GLN A 187 -14.89 -15.79 12.32
CA GLN A 187 -14.76 -15.25 13.68
C GLN A 187 -15.99 -14.43 14.10
N LEU A 188 -16.58 -13.68 13.18
CA LEU A 188 -17.83 -12.94 13.46
C LEU A 188 -18.99 -13.89 13.76
N GLN A 189 -19.05 -15.02 13.04
CA GLN A 189 -20.04 -16.06 13.29
C GLN A 189 -19.81 -16.78 14.63
N GLU A 190 -18.55 -17.13 14.94
CA GLU A 190 -18.18 -17.82 16.18
C GLU A 190 -18.44 -16.95 17.42
N ASN A 191 -18.11 -15.66 17.34
CA ASN A 191 -18.31 -14.72 18.45
C ASN A 191 -19.77 -14.26 18.59
N ALA A 192 -20.57 -14.36 17.52
CA ALA A 192 -22.00 -14.08 17.51
C ALA A 192 -22.41 -12.78 18.26
N PRO A 193 -21.83 -11.61 17.91
CA PRO A 193 -22.04 -10.36 18.66
C PRO A 193 -23.51 -9.92 18.71
N ILE A 194 -24.26 -10.13 17.62
CA ILE A 194 -25.67 -9.74 17.54
C ILE A 194 -26.56 -10.61 18.46
N PRO A 195 -26.48 -11.96 18.41
CA PRO A 195 -27.14 -12.80 19.42
C PRO A 195 -26.75 -12.45 20.87
N LEU A 196 -25.47 -12.16 21.12
CA LEU A 196 -24.99 -11.77 22.45
C LEU A 196 -25.62 -10.45 22.93
N LEU A 197 -25.64 -9.44 22.06
CA LEU A 197 -26.35 -8.17 22.31
C LEU A 197 -27.83 -8.42 22.65
N PHE A 198 -28.53 -9.23 21.87
CA PHE A 198 -29.94 -9.53 22.17
C PHE A 198 -30.13 -10.31 23.46
N ALA A 199 -29.21 -11.22 23.80
CA ALA A 199 -29.23 -11.92 25.08
C ALA A 199 -29.10 -10.93 26.23
N HIS A 200 -28.13 -10.01 26.15
CA HIS A 200 -27.97 -8.91 27.10
C HIS A 200 -29.27 -8.10 27.26
N LEU A 201 -29.87 -7.66 26.15
CA LEU A 201 -31.13 -6.89 26.20
C LEU A 201 -32.32 -7.68 26.75
N TYR A 202 -32.37 -8.99 26.46
CA TYR A 202 -33.47 -9.86 26.85
C TYR A 202 -33.43 -10.25 28.34
N TYR A 203 -32.26 -10.57 28.89
CA TYR A 203 -32.12 -11.09 30.26
C TYR A 203 -32.18 -10.01 31.36
N LYS A 204 -32.60 -8.78 31.04
CA LYS A 204 -32.77 -7.65 31.97
C LYS A 204 -31.51 -7.31 32.78
N HIS A 205 -30.59 -6.62 32.11
CA HIS A 205 -29.42 -5.97 32.71
C HIS A 205 -29.66 -5.01 33.88
N ASN A 206 -30.90 -4.56 34.13
CA ASN A 206 -31.15 -3.68 35.28
C ASN A 206 -31.00 -4.40 36.64
N ASP A 207 -31.07 -5.73 36.67
CA ASP A 207 -31.02 -6.52 37.91
C ASP A 207 -29.67 -7.24 38.13
N THR A 208 -28.80 -7.28 37.11
CA THR A 208 -27.47 -7.91 37.15
C THR A 208 -26.37 -6.84 37.08
N GLU A 209 -25.24 -7.02 37.78
CA GLU A 209 -24.11 -6.06 37.81
C GLU A 209 -23.34 -5.93 36.48
N GLU A 210 -23.94 -6.33 35.36
CA GLU A 210 -23.26 -6.51 34.06
C GLU A 210 -23.10 -5.22 33.24
N GLY A 211 -23.41 -4.05 33.81
CA GLY A 211 -23.02 -2.75 33.27
C GLY A 211 -24.15 -1.91 32.67
N SER A 212 -23.81 -0.76 32.08
CA SER A 212 -24.75 0.16 31.46
C SER A 212 -25.12 -0.26 30.04
N PHE A 213 -26.24 0.22 29.51
CA PHE A 213 -26.61 0.00 28.09
C PHE A 213 -25.48 0.40 27.13
N GLU A 214 -24.81 1.52 27.41
CA GLU A 214 -23.64 1.96 26.65
C GLU A 214 -22.50 0.94 26.68
N ALA A 215 -22.23 0.32 27.82
CA ALA A 215 -21.19 -0.73 27.93
C ALA A 215 -21.52 -1.95 27.06
N ILE A 216 -22.79 -2.37 27.01
CA ILE A 216 -23.25 -3.50 26.20
C ILE A 216 -23.15 -3.19 24.70
N ILE A 217 -23.50 -1.97 24.30
CA ILE A 217 -23.34 -1.55 22.90
C ILE A 217 -21.86 -1.51 22.53
N ASN A 218 -21.00 -0.96 23.39
CA ASN A 218 -19.57 -0.93 23.17
C ASN A 218 -18.97 -2.34 23.10
N GLU A 219 -19.40 -3.27 23.96
CA GLU A 219 -18.99 -4.68 23.89
C GLU A 219 -19.36 -5.30 22.54
N CYS A 220 -20.58 -5.08 22.05
CA CYS A 220 -21.00 -5.56 20.74
C CYS A 220 -20.13 -4.97 19.62
N CYS A 221 -19.87 -3.66 19.65
CA CYS A 221 -19.00 -2.99 18.69
C CYS A 221 -17.56 -3.53 18.73
N ASP A 222 -17.00 -3.71 19.92
CA ASP A 222 -15.64 -4.23 20.11
C ASP A 222 -15.52 -5.65 19.54
N ILE A 223 -16.51 -6.51 19.78
CA ILE A 223 -16.52 -7.87 19.22
C ILE A 223 -16.61 -7.84 17.69
N ILE A 224 -17.44 -6.96 17.11
CA ILE A 224 -17.55 -6.82 15.66
C ILE A 224 -16.22 -6.33 15.06
N ASP A 225 -15.65 -5.27 15.63
CA ASP A 225 -14.40 -4.68 15.16
C ASP A 225 -13.23 -5.67 15.28
N ASP A 226 -13.16 -6.42 16.38
CA ASP A 226 -12.16 -7.46 16.56
C ASP A 226 -12.38 -8.61 15.57
N SER A 227 -13.60 -9.11 15.40
CA SER A 227 -13.91 -10.19 14.45
C SER A 227 -13.65 -9.84 12.98
N LEU A 228 -13.67 -8.55 12.62
CA LEU A 228 -13.42 -8.07 11.25
C LEU A 228 -11.96 -7.70 10.99
N LYS A 229 -11.08 -7.75 12.00
CA LYS A 229 -9.64 -7.51 11.79
C LYS A 229 -9.04 -8.63 10.92
N PRO A 230 -8.36 -8.29 9.81
CA PRO A 230 -7.74 -9.29 8.96
C PRO A 230 -6.55 -9.96 9.65
N PHE A 231 -6.16 -11.16 9.18
CA PHE A 231 -4.92 -11.78 9.65
C PHE A 231 -3.68 -10.98 9.25
N CYS A 232 -2.69 -10.91 10.14
CA CYS A 232 -1.46 -10.15 9.90
C CYS A 232 -0.66 -10.65 8.68
N THR A 233 -0.87 -11.89 8.22
CA THR A 233 -0.30 -12.41 6.96
C THR A 233 -0.73 -11.63 5.73
N ASN A 234 -1.93 -11.05 5.74
CA ASN A 234 -2.54 -10.46 4.56
C ASN A 234 -2.42 -8.92 4.54
N VAL A 235 -1.86 -8.33 5.58
CA VAL A 235 -1.72 -6.87 5.73
C VAL A 235 -0.29 -6.43 5.42
N LEU A 236 -0.16 -5.61 4.36
CA LEU A 236 1.13 -5.02 3.97
C LEU A 236 1.63 -4.00 5.00
N ASN A 237 0.76 -3.09 5.42
CA ASN A 237 1.09 -2.00 6.35
C ASN A 237 0.51 -2.29 7.74
N LYS A 238 1.33 -2.91 8.60
CA LYS A 238 0.93 -3.26 9.96
C LYS A 238 1.10 -2.05 10.88
N LYS A 239 0.04 -1.72 11.62
CA LYS A 239 0.09 -0.73 12.70
C LYS A 239 0.41 -1.45 13.99
N ILE A 240 1.48 -1.04 14.64
CA ILE A 240 2.00 -1.68 15.85
C ILE A 240 2.06 -0.65 16.96
N SER A 241 1.51 -1.00 18.11
CA SER A 241 1.75 -0.32 19.38
C SER A 241 2.41 -1.27 20.37
N PHE A 242 2.98 -0.70 21.43
CA PHE A 242 3.67 -1.46 22.45
C PHE A 242 2.90 -1.35 23.76
N GLY A 243 2.62 -2.49 24.38
CA GLY A 243 2.02 -2.50 25.70
C GLY A 243 3.01 -2.11 26.79
N LYS A 244 2.60 -2.24 28.05
CA LYS A 244 3.48 -1.97 29.19
C LYS A 244 4.52 -3.08 29.34
N CYS A 245 5.73 -2.72 29.76
CA CYS A 245 6.76 -3.72 30.04
C CYS A 245 6.33 -4.63 31.19
N ILE A 246 6.43 -5.94 30.98
CA ILE A 246 6.19 -6.96 31.99
C ILE A 246 7.47 -7.12 32.80
N SER A 247 7.49 -6.59 34.03
CA SER A 247 8.71 -6.51 34.84
C SER A 247 9.34 -7.87 35.18
N SER A 248 8.54 -8.93 35.26
CA SER A 248 9.02 -10.28 35.59
C SER A 248 9.82 -10.92 34.46
N THR A 249 9.40 -10.71 33.21
CA THR A 249 10.05 -11.31 32.03
C THR A 249 10.95 -10.32 31.29
N GLN A 250 10.89 -9.03 31.64
CA GLN A 250 11.56 -7.94 30.91
C GLN A 250 11.19 -7.92 29.43
N GLN A 251 9.94 -8.28 29.12
CA GLN A 251 9.40 -8.31 27.78
C GLN A 251 8.42 -7.16 27.57
N LEU A 252 8.43 -6.63 26.36
CA LEU A 252 7.48 -5.62 25.91
C LEU A 252 6.51 -6.29 24.91
N PRO A 253 5.22 -6.44 25.24
CA PRO A 253 4.25 -7.04 24.34
C PRO A 253 4.01 -6.12 23.13
N ILE A 254 3.96 -6.74 21.94
CA ILE A 254 3.67 -6.09 20.67
C ILE A 254 2.17 -6.23 20.40
N ILE A 255 1.48 -5.11 20.25
CA ILE A 255 0.05 -5.05 19.95
C ILE A 255 -0.12 -4.66 18.49
N TYR A 256 -0.76 -5.51 17.70
CA TYR A 256 -1.04 -5.24 16.30
C TYR A 256 -2.46 -4.65 16.19
N GLU A 257 -2.55 -3.36 15.90
CA GLU A 257 -3.81 -2.62 16.03
C GLU A 257 -4.81 -2.94 14.90
N ASN A 258 -4.29 -3.30 13.72
CA ASN A 258 -5.10 -3.49 12.51
C ASN A 258 -5.10 -4.93 11.98
N CYS A 259 -4.58 -5.89 12.73
CA CYS A 259 -4.59 -7.28 12.31
C CYS A 259 -4.50 -8.27 13.48
N ILE A 260 -4.96 -9.50 13.25
CA ILE A 260 -4.92 -10.61 14.20
C ILE A 260 -3.72 -11.51 13.88
N ILE A 261 -2.94 -11.87 14.90
CA ILE A 261 -1.86 -12.84 14.79
C ILE A 261 -2.47 -14.25 14.82
N THR A 262 -2.16 -15.09 13.85
CA THR A 262 -2.48 -16.52 13.91
C THR A 262 -1.51 -17.24 14.85
N ASN A 263 -1.88 -18.37 15.45
CA ASN A 263 -1.04 -19.16 16.37
C ASN A 263 0.32 -19.64 15.82
N ASP A 264 0.68 -19.26 14.59
CA ASP A 264 1.98 -19.52 14.00
C ASP A 264 3.01 -18.50 14.50
N THR A 265 3.39 -18.69 15.77
CA THR A 265 4.32 -17.85 16.55
C THR A 265 5.69 -17.60 15.90
N ASN A 266 6.03 -18.34 14.84
CA ASN A 266 7.30 -18.20 14.14
C ASN A 266 7.33 -17.02 13.14
N LEU A 267 6.17 -16.55 12.67
CA LEU A 267 6.11 -15.49 11.65
C LEU A 267 6.06 -14.08 12.24
N TYR A 268 5.45 -13.91 13.42
CA TYR A 268 5.26 -12.60 14.04
C TYR A 268 5.67 -12.64 15.51
N PRO A 269 6.62 -11.78 15.94
CA PRO A 269 6.97 -11.69 17.34
C PRO A 269 5.78 -11.12 18.12
N GLU A 270 5.39 -11.82 19.18
CA GLU A 270 4.42 -11.32 20.17
C GLU A 270 5.09 -10.41 21.22
N TYR A 271 6.41 -10.59 21.42
CA TYR A 271 7.18 -9.87 22.42
C TYR A 271 8.50 -9.39 21.84
N ILE A 272 8.93 -8.21 22.24
CA ILE A 272 10.32 -7.78 22.10
C ILE A 272 11.05 -8.10 23.39
N THR A 273 12.04 -8.97 23.30
CA THR A 273 13.00 -9.25 24.37
C THR A 273 14.15 -8.26 24.27
N GLY A 274 14.40 -7.48 25.32
CA GLY A 274 15.59 -6.65 25.36
C GLY A 274 15.57 -5.56 26.42
N PHE A 275 16.77 -5.07 26.75
CA PHE A 275 17.12 -3.93 27.63
C PHE A 275 16.29 -2.63 27.42
N ILE A 276 15.32 -2.63 26.52
CA ILE A 276 14.41 -1.53 26.19
C ILE A 276 13.51 -1.20 27.39
N CYS A 277 13.06 -2.21 28.13
CA CYS A 277 12.28 -2.01 29.36
C CYS A 277 13.00 -1.16 30.43
N SER A 278 14.34 -1.20 30.46
CA SER A 278 15.16 -0.47 31.44
C SER A 278 15.54 0.94 30.98
N TYR A 279 15.35 1.30 29.71
CA TYR A 279 15.69 2.61 29.16
C TYR A 279 14.43 3.37 28.71
N SER A 280 13.55 3.68 29.67
CA SER A 280 12.30 4.45 29.46
C SER A 280 12.49 5.79 28.72
N VAL A 281 13.69 6.39 28.73
CA VAL A 281 13.96 7.69 28.08
C VAL A 281 14.43 7.56 26.62
N LYS A 282 14.80 6.35 26.15
CA LYS A 282 15.19 6.10 24.74
C LYS A 282 14.11 5.42 23.91
N ASN A 283 12.98 5.05 24.52
CA ASN A 283 11.94 4.30 23.83
C ASN A 283 11.24 5.15 22.76
N ASP A 284 11.05 6.45 23.02
CA ASP A 284 10.52 7.41 22.03
C ASP A 284 11.39 7.49 20.76
N LEU A 285 12.72 7.33 20.91
CA LEU A 285 13.65 7.38 19.79
C LEU A 285 13.54 6.13 18.91
N ILE A 286 13.36 4.95 19.51
CA ILE A 286 13.20 3.68 18.77
C ILE A 286 11.84 3.63 18.07
N VAL A 287 10.76 4.06 18.76
CA VAL A 287 9.42 4.16 18.18
C VAL A 287 9.38 5.18 17.03
N SER A 288 10.09 6.31 17.14
CA SER A 288 10.17 7.30 16.06
C SER A 288 10.86 6.78 14.80
N ILE A 289 11.87 5.91 14.94
CA ILE A 289 12.58 5.29 13.81
C ILE A 289 11.68 4.26 13.10
N TYR A 290 10.87 3.52 13.87
CA TYR A 290 9.97 2.50 13.32
C TYR A 290 8.67 3.07 12.71
N ASN A 291 8.19 4.22 13.18
CA ASN A 291 6.90 4.80 12.76
C ASN A 291 6.99 5.78 11.57
N THR A 292 8.19 6.10 11.09
CA THR A 292 8.37 6.87 9.85
C THR A 292 8.21 5.97 8.63
N ASN A 293 6.98 5.88 8.12
CA ASN A 293 6.63 5.21 6.84
C ASN A 293 7.34 5.79 5.60
N SER A 294 8.17 6.82 5.75
CA SER A 294 8.87 7.53 4.69
C SER A 294 10.39 7.34 4.69
N ILE A 295 10.95 6.47 5.53
CA ILE A 295 12.32 5.99 5.29
C ILE A 295 12.21 5.01 4.12
N THR A 296 12.13 5.58 2.91
CA THR A 296 12.46 4.89 1.67
C THR A 296 13.68 4.04 1.97
N LYS A 297 13.55 2.72 1.83
CA LYS A 297 14.65 1.75 1.95
C LYS A 297 15.89 2.42 1.36
N MET A 298 16.77 2.93 2.21
CA MET A 298 18.06 3.41 1.74
C MET A 298 18.73 2.10 1.40
N ASP A 299 18.78 1.80 0.10
CA ASP A 299 19.23 0.51 -0.40
C ASP A 299 20.61 0.29 0.21
N TYR A 300 20.71 -0.68 1.12
CA TYR A 300 21.92 -0.89 1.95
C TYR A 300 23.17 -1.11 1.07
N LYS A 301 22.95 -1.39 -0.22
CA LYS A 301 23.92 -1.41 -1.31
C LYS A 301 24.73 -0.10 -1.44
N ASP A 302 24.13 1.06 -1.19
CA ASP A 302 24.79 2.36 -1.40
C ASP A 302 25.69 2.77 -0.22
N THR A 303 25.33 2.38 1.01
CA THR A 303 26.09 2.74 2.22
C THR A 303 27.44 2.01 2.29
N GLY A 304 27.49 0.76 1.84
CA GLY A 304 28.74 0.00 1.72
C GLY A 304 29.68 0.60 0.66
N TYR A 305 29.14 0.99 -0.49
CA TYR A 305 29.89 1.60 -1.58
C TYR A 305 30.66 2.86 -1.15
N PHE A 306 30.03 3.71 -0.34
CA PHE A 306 30.66 4.94 0.15
C PHE A 306 31.86 4.67 1.08
N MET A 307 31.78 3.64 1.94
CA MET A 307 32.90 3.19 2.77
C MET A 307 34.09 2.70 1.93
N TYR A 308 33.82 1.93 0.86
CA TYR A 308 34.87 1.46 -0.05
C TYR A 308 35.54 2.58 -0.85
N LEU A 309 34.87 3.71 -1.03
CA LEU A 309 35.41 4.87 -1.74
C LEU A 309 36.23 5.78 -0.80
N ILE A 310 35.78 5.98 0.45
CA ILE A 310 36.48 6.84 1.42
C ILE A 310 37.80 6.23 1.89
N LEU A 311 37.83 4.92 2.18
CA LEU A 311 38.99 4.24 2.74
C LEU A 311 40.27 4.40 1.87
N PRO A 312 40.25 4.16 0.53
CA PRO A 312 41.42 4.36 -0.32
C PRO A 312 41.80 5.83 -0.45
N ILE A 313 40.85 6.77 -0.39
CA ILE A 313 41.16 8.22 -0.42
C ILE A 313 41.94 8.61 0.84
N ILE A 314 41.49 8.20 2.02
CA ILE A 314 42.22 8.44 3.28
C ILE A 314 43.62 7.83 3.20
N GLN A 315 43.73 6.61 2.68
CA GLN A 315 45.01 5.93 2.54
C GLN A 315 45.95 6.65 1.56
N PHE A 316 45.41 7.16 0.45
CA PHE A 316 46.17 7.94 -0.52
C PHE A 316 46.68 9.26 0.10
N ILE A 317 45.84 9.95 0.89
CA ILE A 317 46.24 11.15 1.62
C ILE A 317 47.36 10.83 2.62
N LEU A 318 47.25 9.72 3.36
CA LEU A 318 48.30 9.29 4.30
C LEU A 318 49.61 8.96 3.58
N LEU A 319 49.57 8.30 2.42
CA LEU A 319 50.75 8.01 1.61
C LEU A 319 51.40 9.28 1.04
N ILE A 320 50.60 10.27 0.63
CA ILE A 320 51.10 11.58 0.20
C ILE A 320 51.77 12.31 1.38
N LEU A 321 51.09 12.40 2.53
CA LEU A 321 51.66 13.02 3.73
C LEU A 321 52.97 12.32 4.12
N TRP A 322 53.00 11.00 4.03
CA TRP A 322 54.19 10.22 4.29
C TRP A 322 55.33 10.52 3.30
N SER A 323 55.05 10.57 1.99
CA SER A 323 56.08 10.85 0.99
C SER A 323 56.70 12.24 1.15
N PHE A 324 55.93 13.21 1.63
CA PHE A 324 56.44 14.55 1.96
C PHE A 324 57.17 14.63 3.30
N THR A 325 56.83 13.78 4.28
CA THR A 325 57.49 13.77 5.59
C THR A 325 58.75 12.91 5.65
N GLN A 326 58.97 12.03 4.66
CA GLN A 326 60.15 11.18 4.65
C GLN A 326 61.40 11.96 4.26
N SER A 327 62.39 12.01 5.16
CA SER A 327 63.70 12.60 4.92
C SER A 327 64.61 11.68 4.08
N GLY A 328 64.18 11.37 2.85
CA GLY A 328 64.94 10.56 1.90
C GLY A 328 65.28 9.14 2.39
N THR A 329 66.07 8.41 1.60
CA THR A 329 66.60 7.09 1.99
C THR A 329 67.74 7.26 2.98
N GLU A 330 67.50 6.94 4.26
CA GLU A 330 68.58 6.82 5.23
C GLU A 330 69.54 5.71 4.80
N ILE A 331 70.71 6.09 4.29
CA ILE A 331 71.82 5.17 4.05
C ILE A 331 72.41 4.83 5.41
N LYS A 332 72.19 3.60 5.87
CA LYS A 332 72.78 3.12 7.13
C LYS A 332 74.02 2.32 6.82
N ASN A 333 75.12 2.74 7.41
CA ASN A 333 76.39 2.05 7.31
C ASN A 333 76.39 0.90 8.32
N ILE A 334 76.38 -0.35 7.84
CA ILE A 334 76.53 -1.53 8.69
C ILE A 334 78.02 -1.89 8.69
N TYR A 335 78.57 -2.13 9.88
CA TYR A 335 79.95 -2.55 10.03
C TYR A 335 80.01 -4.06 10.25
N ILE A 336 80.65 -4.79 9.33
CA ILE A 336 80.96 -6.21 9.52
C ILE A 336 82.42 -6.32 9.93
N LYS A 337 82.64 -6.98 11.07
CA LYS A 337 83.99 -7.25 11.58
C LYS A 337 84.80 -8.02 10.52
N ASN A 338 85.99 -7.51 10.19
CA ASN A 338 86.93 -8.01 9.17
C ASN A 338 86.57 -7.75 7.69
N VAL A 339 85.48 -7.04 7.39
CA VAL A 339 85.10 -6.70 5.99
C VAL A 339 85.03 -5.18 5.78
N GLY A 340 84.74 -4.41 6.83
CA GLY A 340 84.63 -2.96 6.78
C GLY A 340 83.18 -2.47 6.82
N SER A 341 82.99 -1.17 6.59
CA SER A 341 81.65 -0.57 6.52
C SER A 341 81.15 -0.56 5.08
N TYR A 342 79.92 -1.01 4.88
CA TYR A 342 79.23 -0.86 3.60
C TYR A 342 77.91 -0.12 3.78
N PRO A 343 77.55 0.77 2.83
CA PRO A 343 76.27 1.45 2.85
C PRO A 343 75.17 0.45 2.53
N TYR A 344 74.19 0.33 3.43
CA TYR A 344 72.98 -0.45 3.21
C TYR A 344 71.77 0.49 3.13
N THR A 345 71.10 0.48 1.98
CA THR A 345 69.81 1.15 1.79
C THR A 345 68.70 0.29 2.36
N SER A 346 67.97 0.83 3.33
CA SER A 346 66.80 0.19 3.94
C SER A 346 65.74 -0.15 2.89
N LYS A 347 65.43 -1.45 2.71
CA LYS A 347 64.37 -1.95 1.80
C LYS A 347 62.94 -1.62 2.26
N LYS A 348 62.76 -0.92 3.38
CA LYS A 348 61.44 -0.62 3.96
C LYS A 348 60.55 0.15 2.99
N THR A 349 61.09 1.11 2.26
CA THR A 349 60.35 1.92 1.26
C THR A 349 59.83 1.06 0.11
N PHE A 350 60.61 0.08 -0.34
CA PHE A 350 60.22 -0.83 -1.42
C PHE A 350 59.11 -1.79 -0.98
N VAL A 351 59.22 -2.35 0.23
CA VAL A 351 58.18 -3.21 0.80
C VAL A 351 56.88 -2.42 1.03
N ALA A 352 56.97 -1.15 1.45
CA ALA A 352 55.82 -0.23 1.55
C ALA A 352 55.03 -0.13 0.24
N SER A 353 55.77 0.12 -0.84
CA SER A 353 55.20 0.37 -2.16
C SER A 353 54.50 -0.88 -2.68
N ILE A 354 55.09 -2.06 -2.48
CA ILE A 354 54.48 -3.32 -2.90
C ILE A 354 53.17 -3.58 -2.14
N ILE A 355 53.17 -3.44 -0.81
CA ILE A 355 51.97 -3.70 0.00
C ILE A 355 50.86 -2.71 -0.35
N SER A 356 51.20 -1.42 -0.59
CA SER A 356 50.22 -0.40 -0.98
C SER A 356 49.58 -0.69 -2.35
N VAL A 357 50.36 -1.18 -3.31
CA VAL A 357 49.85 -1.60 -4.63
C VAL A 357 48.93 -2.82 -4.51
N ILE A 358 49.30 -3.81 -3.70
CA ILE A 358 48.45 -4.98 -3.44
C ILE A 358 47.10 -4.57 -2.85
N GLN A 359 47.09 -3.60 -1.92
CA GLN A 359 45.87 -3.10 -1.32
C GLN A 359 44.99 -2.31 -2.30
N LEU A 360 45.57 -1.53 -3.21
CA LEU A 360 44.81 -0.86 -4.27
C LEU A 360 44.15 -1.87 -5.21
N ILE A 361 44.87 -2.94 -5.56
CA ILE A 361 44.33 -4.03 -6.39
C ILE A 361 43.19 -4.75 -5.65
N SER A 362 43.32 -5.05 -4.35
CA SER A 362 42.25 -5.71 -3.58
C SER A 362 41.00 -4.83 -3.46
N CYS A 363 41.15 -3.52 -3.26
CA CYS A 363 40.05 -2.57 -3.27
C CYS A 363 39.37 -2.50 -4.65
N TYR A 364 40.15 -2.45 -5.74
CA TYR A 364 39.61 -2.44 -7.10
C TYR A 364 38.81 -3.72 -7.39
N VAL A 365 39.37 -4.89 -7.05
CA VAL A 365 38.69 -6.19 -7.20
C VAL A 365 37.37 -6.20 -6.41
N ALA A 366 37.37 -5.75 -5.16
CA ALA A 366 36.17 -5.67 -4.32
C ALA A 366 35.07 -4.78 -4.95
N ILE A 367 35.43 -3.64 -5.54
CA ILE A 367 34.49 -2.74 -6.22
C ILE A 367 33.96 -3.39 -7.51
N THR A 368 34.82 -3.98 -8.33
CA THR A 368 34.43 -4.56 -9.62
C THR A 368 33.56 -5.81 -9.51
N TYR A 369 33.74 -6.60 -8.44
CA TYR A 369 33.03 -7.86 -8.29
C TYR A 369 31.63 -7.75 -7.67
N GLN A 370 31.16 -6.54 -7.31
CA GLN A 370 29.79 -6.23 -6.81
C GLN A 370 29.12 -7.45 -6.18
N ILE A 371 29.70 -7.94 -5.09
CA ILE A 371 29.38 -9.26 -4.59
C ILE A 371 28.03 -9.17 -3.87
N GLU A 372 26.98 -9.70 -4.50
CA GLU A 372 25.64 -9.82 -3.91
C GLU A 372 25.60 -10.72 -2.65
N ASN A 373 26.75 -11.29 -2.27
CA ASN A 373 26.90 -12.18 -1.13
C ASN A 373 27.59 -11.44 0.04
N THR A 374 26.80 -11.13 1.07
CA THR A 374 27.20 -10.36 2.26
C THR A 374 28.42 -10.94 2.99
N ASP A 375 28.62 -12.26 2.93
CA ASP A 375 29.73 -12.92 3.64
C ASP A 375 31.09 -12.65 2.99
N ILE A 376 31.14 -12.59 1.66
CA ILE A 376 32.38 -12.34 0.91
C ILE A 376 32.75 -10.85 1.02
N GLU A 377 31.76 -9.96 1.06
CA GLU A 377 31.96 -8.53 1.30
C GLU A 377 32.63 -8.27 2.66
N LEU A 378 32.11 -8.89 3.73
CA LEU A 378 32.68 -8.81 5.07
C LEU A 378 34.12 -9.35 5.11
N PHE A 379 34.38 -10.49 4.46
CA PHE A 379 35.70 -11.09 4.39
C PHE A 379 36.72 -10.17 3.70
N MET A 380 36.35 -9.56 2.56
CA MET A 380 37.21 -8.61 1.85
C MET A 380 37.46 -7.33 2.65
N LEU A 381 36.47 -6.87 3.43
CA LEU A 381 36.61 -5.73 4.33
C LEU A 381 37.60 -6.01 5.47
N ILE A 382 37.54 -7.20 6.07
CA ILE A 382 38.48 -7.66 7.11
C ILE A 382 39.91 -7.75 6.54
N ILE A 383 40.07 -8.29 5.33
CA ILE A 383 41.37 -8.35 4.65
C ILE A 383 41.93 -6.94 4.43
N ASN A 384 41.14 -6.01 3.88
CA ASN A 384 41.60 -4.64 3.64
C ASN A 384 41.93 -3.90 4.94
N ALA A 385 41.14 -4.09 6.00
CA ALA A 385 41.41 -3.51 7.32
C ALA A 385 42.71 -4.06 7.93
N SER A 386 42.94 -5.37 7.83
CA SER A 386 44.16 -6.00 8.34
C SER A 386 45.42 -5.55 7.59
N PHE A 387 45.38 -5.44 6.25
CA PHE A 387 46.49 -4.88 5.47
C PHE A 387 46.77 -3.42 5.83
N SER A 388 45.71 -2.59 5.95
CA SER A 388 45.84 -1.20 6.37
C SER A 388 46.51 -1.08 7.75
N LEU A 389 46.13 -1.96 8.67
CA LEU A 389 46.71 -2.01 10.01
C LEU A 389 48.18 -2.44 9.96
N ILE A 390 48.53 -3.47 9.18
CA ILE A 390 49.92 -3.92 8.99
C ILE A 390 50.79 -2.79 8.40
N ILE A 391 50.31 -2.07 7.38
CA ILE A 391 51.00 -0.91 6.83
C ILE A 391 51.21 0.13 7.93
N ASN A 392 50.15 0.51 8.65
CA ASN A 392 50.25 1.49 9.72
C ASN A 392 51.22 1.07 10.83
N LEU A 393 51.29 -0.22 11.17
CA LEU A 393 52.24 -0.78 12.13
C LEU A 393 53.69 -0.73 11.65
N ILE A 394 53.92 -0.93 10.34
CA ILE A 394 55.26 -0.89 9.75
C ILE A 394 55.76 0.56 9.63
N PHE A 395 54.88 1.52 9.33
CA PHE A 395 55.25 2.90 8.99
C PHE A 395 55.14 3.90 10.12
N ILE A 396 54.12 3.77 10.97
CA ILE A 396 53.94 4.70 12.09
C ILE A 396 54.65 4.06 13.28
N ASP A 397 55.83 4.58 13.59
CA ASP A 397 56.64 4.19 14.74
C ASP A 397 55.71 4.00 15.95
N PHE A 398 55.59 2.76 16.44
CA PHE A 398 54.49 2.25 17.29
C PHE A 398 54.22 3.15 18.52
N LYS A 399 55.26 3.87 18.96
CA LYS A 399 55.21 4.88 20.04
C LYS A 399 54.27 6.07 19.75
N LEU A 400 54.16 6.54 18.50
CA LEU A 400 53.35 7.71 18.15
C LEU A 400 51.85 7.38 18.11
N VAL A 401 51.48 6.22 17.55
CA VAL A 401 50.09 5.75 17.53
C VAL A 401 49.58 5.49 18.94
N ILE A 402 50.36 4.79 19.77
CA ILE A 402 49.97 4.51 21.16
C ILE A 402 49.85 5.79 21.97
N LYS A 403 50.79 6.75 21.84
CA LYS A 403 50.68 8.03 22.54
C LYS A 403 49.47 8.83 22.09
N GLY A 404 49.15 8.84 20.80
CA GLY A 404 47.98 9.53 20.25
C GLY A 404 46.66 8.90 20.72
N ILE A 405 46.55 7.58 20.70
CA ILE A 405 45.35 6.85 21.15
C ILE A 405 45.16 7.00 22.66
N ILE A 406 46.22 6.83 23.46
CA ILE A 406 46.15 7.04 24.93
C ILE A 406 45.75 8.48 25.26
N ALA A 407 46.30 9.48 24.56
CA ALA A 407 45.94 10.87 24.78
C ALA A 407 44.47 11.16 24.42
N LYS A 408 43.94 10.54 23.35
CA LYS A 408 42.55 10.75 22.91
C LYS A 408 41.56 10.02 23.84
N ILE A 409 41.88 8.79 24.26
CA ILE A 409 41.09 8.03 25.24
C ILE A 409 41.08 8.75 26.60
N SER A 410 42.24 9.24 27.07
CA SER A 410 42.35 10.05 28.29
C SER A 410 41.47 11.30 28.23
N LYS A 411 41.43 11.99 27.09
CA LYS A 411 40.62 13.21 26.91
C LYS A 411 39.11 12.92 26.85
N ILE A 412 38.71 11.76 26.32
CA ILE A 412 37.32 11.29 26.33
C ILE A 412 36.90 10.89 27.74
N PHE A 413 37.76 10.17 28.47
CA PHE A 413 37.51 9.81 29.88
C PHE A 413 37.39 11.06 30.77
N HIS A 414 38.25 12.06 30.57
CA HIS A 414 38.18 13.30 31.33
C HIS A 414 36.92 14.12 31.03
N ARG A 415 36.44 14.14 29.78
CA ARG A 415 35.18 14.82 29.43
C ARG A 415 33.94 14.06 29.93
N GLY A 416 33.99 12.73 29.96
CA GLY A 416 32.92 11.90 30.53
C GLY A 416 32.76 12.08 32.04
N LEU A 417 33.88 12.32 32.76
CA LEU A 417 33.86 12.58 34.20
C LEU A 417 33.44 14.01 34.58
N ILE A 418 33.63 15.00 33.70
CA ILE A 418 33.27 16.40 33.98
C ILE A 418 31.80 16.70 33.63
N ASN A 419 31.21 16.01 32.64
CA ASN A 419 29.82 16.25 32.25
C ASN A 419 28.79 15.45 33.06
N ASN A 420 29.24 14.51 33.89
CA ASN A 420 28.38 13.81 34.83
C ASN A 420 28.68 14.34 36.23
N ASN A 421 27.89 15.33 36.69
CA ASN A 421 27.70 15.63 38.10
C ASN A 421 27.03 14.43 38.82
N ILE A 422 27.69 13.27 38.80
CA ILE A 422 27.35 12.14 39.64
C ILE A 422 28.04 12.42 40.97
N VAL A 423 27.29 13.06 41.86
CA VAL A 423 27.54 13.01 43.29
C VAL A 423 27.41 11.53 43.68
N VAL A 424 28.55 10.83 43.73
CA VAL A 424 28.63 9.50 44.31
C VAL A 424 28.47 9.67 45.81
N TYR A 425 27.24 9.50 46.32
CA TYR A 425 27.03 9.20 47.72
C TYR A 425 27.58 7.79 47.97
N THR A 426 28.83 7.70 48.41
CA THR A 426 29.32 6.48 49.05
C THR A 426 28.59 6.34 50.38
N HIS A 427 27.57 5.49 50.40
CA HIS A 427 27.01 4.98 51.64
C HIS A 427 28.08 4.08 52.29
N VAL A 428 28.82 4.67 53.24
CA VAL A 428 29.69 3.92 54.14
C VAL A 428 28.79 3.23 55.15
N ASN A 429 28.82 1.90 55.13
CA ASN A 429 28.32 1.07 56.23
C ASN A 429 29.27 1.24 57.42
N ASP A 430 28.82 1.97 58.44
CA ASP A 430 29.38 1.86 59.78
C ASP A 430 28.33 1.29 60.73
N SER A 431 28.58 0.05 61.12
CA SER A 431 28.05 -0.55 62.34
C SER A 431 28.78 0.04 63.54
N MET A 432 28.07 0.64 64.50
CA MET A 432 28.16 0.33 65.94
C MET A 432 27.43 1.37 66.81
N ASN A 433 26.53 0.84 67.64
CA ASN A 433 26.29 1.12 69.06
C ASN A 433 26.28 2.55 69.63
N SER A 434 25.23 2.73 70.44
CA SER A 434 25.15 3.41 71.74
C SER A 434 24.62 4.84 71.80
N ASN A 435 23.38 4.92 72.32
CA ASN A 435 22.91 5.80 73.40
C ASN A 435 23.55 7.18 73.54
N THR A 436 22.77 8.25 73.32
CA THR A 436 22.47 9.28 74.36
C THR A 436 21.46 10.36 73.89
N PHE A 437 20.28 10.29 74.50
CA PHE A 437 19.40 11.33 75.09
C PHE A 437 19.53 12.86 74.76
N ILE A 438 18.33 13.46 74.51
CA ILE A 438 17.81 14.81 74.90
C ILE A 438 18.37 16.03 74.11
N SER A 439 17.60 17.02 73.62
CA SER A 439 16.42 17.70 74.21
C SER A 439 15.35 18.16 73.21
N LEU A 440 14.13 18.23 73.74
CA LEU A 440 12.95 18.95 73.26
C LEU A 440 13.22 20.42 72.87
N ASN A 441 12.62 20.82 71.74
CA ASN A 441 11.46 21.71 71.72
C ASN A 441 10.55 21.32 70.56
#